data_AF-A0A1I6GH17-F1
#
_entry.id   AF-A0A1I6GH17-F1
#
_cell.length_a   1.000
_cell.length_b   1.000
_cell.length_c   1.000
_cell.angle_alpha   90.00
_cell.angle_beta   90.00
_cell.angle_gamma   90.00
#
_symmetry.space_group_name_H-M   'P 1'
#
loop_
_entity.id
_entity.type
_entity.pdbx_description
1 polymer ?
#
loop_
_entity_poly.entity_id
_entity_poly.type
_entity_poly.pdbx_seq_one_letter_code
_entity_poly.pdbx_strand_id
1 'polypeptide(L)'
;MTTPAPESRAIDAPEVAAYWAERRRYLERIRKVPEIRQRFWREVAVYLLRRLLWSFGFFPVFIAFWVPFVLASFNPVVMASDLIPLLQEFVNSNPEVQATTISTLVIAWASIGFFFLVFDFVLTPFRSPYQYEADVYMRSWEQLNHDQLPDKV
;
A
#
# COMPACT_ATOMS: atom_id res chain seq x y z
N MET A 1 -12.13 34.60 41.99
CA MET A 1 -12.59 34.85 40.60
C MET A 1 -12.23 33.62 39.80
N THR A 2 -13.19 32.75 39.53
CA THR A 2 -13.01 31.49 38.80
C THR A 2 -13.19 31.73 37.31
N THR A 3 -12.14 31.53 36.53
CA THR A 3 -12.17 31.58 35.06
C THR A 3 -13.05 30.44 34.54
N PRO A 4 -14.06 30.68 33.69
CA PRO A 4 -14.82 29.59 33.09
C PRO A 4 -13.95 28.87 32.06
N ALA A 5 -14.06 27.54 32.04
CA ALA A 5 -13.41 26.67 31.06
C ALA A 5 -13.87 27.01 29.63
N PRO A 6 -13.03 26.80 28.59
CA PRO A 6 -13.44 27.03 27.22
C PRO A 6 -14.58 26.06 26.88
N GLU A 7 -15.76 26.61 26.60
CA GLU A 7 -16.89 25.86 26.07
C GLU A 7 -16.43 25.15 24.79
N SER A 8 -16.36 23.83 24.83
CA SER A 8 -16.23 23.01 23.63
C SER A 8 -17.47 23.28 22.77
N ARG A 9 -17.31 24.13 21.74
CA ARG A 9 -18.32 24.43 20.73
C ARG A 9 -18.99 23.13 20.31
N ALA A 10 -20.25 22.93 20.72
CA ALA A 10 -21.08 21.86 20.21
C ALA A 10 -21.24 22.13 18.72
N ILE A 11 -20.55 21.35 17.88
CA ILE A 11 -20.65 21.45 16.43
C ILE A 11 -22.11 21.14 16.09
N ASP A 12 -22.83 22.12 15.57
CA ASP A 12 -24.24 21.98 15.27
C ASP A 12 -24.41 20.90 14.19
N ALA A 13 -25.23 19.88 14.49
CA ALA A 13 -25.59 18.80 13.57
C ALA A 13 -25.95 19.26 12.12
N PRO A 14 -26.62 20.41 11.90
CA PRO A 14 -26.86 20.91 10.54
C PRO A 14 -25.59 21.37 9.79
N GLU A 15 -24.58 21.91 10.47
CA GLU A 15 -23.33 22.32 9.83
C GLU A 15 -22.52 21.10 9.37
N VAL A 16 -22.52 20.04 10.19
CA VAL A 16 -21.94 18.74 9.83
C VAL A 16 -22.64 18.15 8.60
N ALA A 17 -23.97 18.23 8.56
CA ALA A 17 -24.75 17.75 7.41
C ALA A 17 -24.43 18.53 6.12
N ALA A 18 -24.29 19.86 6.22
CA ALA A 18 -23.89 20.71 5.10
C ALA A 18 -22.48 20.38 4.58
N TYR A 19 -21.53 20.16 5.50
CA TYR A 19 -20.16 19.75 5.17
C TYR A 19 -20.13 18.43 4.38
N TRP A 20 -20.84 17.39 4.86
CA TRP A 20 -20.87 16.10 4.18
C TRP A 20 -21.64 16.14 2.85
N ALA A 21 -22.69 16.97 2.75
CA ALA A 21 -23.41 17.19 1.50
C ALA A 21 -22.52 17.84 0.44
N GLU A 22 -21.75 18.87 0.81
CA GLU A 22 -20.84 19.57 -0.10
C GLU A 22 -19.68 18.68 -0.55
N ARG A 23 -19.08 17.91 0.38
CA ARG A 23 -18.05 16.92 0.04
C ARG A 23 -18.54 15.90 -0.99
N ARG A 24 -19.78 15.41 -0.86
CA ARG A 24 -20.38 14.47 -1.82
C ARG A 24 -20.58 15.12 -3.19
N ARG A 25 -21.12 16.34 -3.25
CA ARG A 25 -21.31 17.09 -4.51
C ARG A 25 -19.98 17.36 -5.21
N TYR A 26 -18.95 17.72 -4.46
CA TYR A 26 -17.62 17.97 -5.00
C TYR A 26 -16.99 16.69 -5.58
N LEU A 27 -17.09 15.56 -4.87
CA LEU A 27 -16.65 14.26 -5.37
C LEU A 27 -17.38 13.84 -6.65
N GLU A 28 -18.70 14.05 -6.73
CA GLU A 28 -19.48 13.78 -7.96
C GLU A 28 -19.03 14.64 -9.14
N ARG A 29 -18.63 15.89 -8.89
CA ARG A 29 -18.12 16.82 -9.90
C ARG A 29 -16.73 16.39 -10.39
N ILE A 30 -15.81 16.12 -9.47
CA ILE A 30 -14.45 15.66 -9.80
C ILE A 30 -14.47 14.34 -10.56
N ARG A 31 -15.36 13.41 -10.20
CA ARG A 31 -15.41 12.10 -10.85
C ARG A 31 -15.73 12.17 -12.35
N LYS A 32 -16.34 13.27 -12.81
CA LYS A 32 -16.61 13.55 -14.24
C LYS A 32 -15.39 14.10 -14.99
N VAL A 33 -14.35 14.55 -14.29
CA VAL A 33 -13.13 15.10 -14.89
C VAL A 33 -12.22 13.95 -15.38
N PRO A 34 -11.89 13.89 -16.68
CA PRO A 34 -11.11 12.79 -17.24
C PRO A 34 -9.65 12.79 -16.75
N GLU A 35 -9.07 13.96 -16.49
CA GLU A 35 -7.68 14.10 -16.04
C GLU A 35 -7.46 13.44 -14.67
N ILE A 36 -8.38 13.64 -13.73
CA ILE A 36 -8.29 13.09 -12.37
C ILE A 36 -8.48 11.57 -12.39
N ARG A 37 -9.35 11.06 -13.28
CA ARG A 37 -9.46 9.61 -13.55
C ARG A 37 -8.15 9.03 -14.07
N GLN A 38 -7.51 9.69 -15.02
CA GLN A 38 -6.24 9.22 -15.58
C GLN A 38 -5.11 9.23 -14.54
N ARG A 39 -5.02 10.29 -13.73
CA ARG A 39 -4.07 10.37 -12.61
C ARG A 39 -4.31 9.27 -11.58
N PHE A 40 -5.56 9.04 -11.19
CA PHE A 40 -5.93 7.95 -10.30
C PHE A 40 -5.47 6.59 -10.83
N TRP A 41 -5.79 6.25 -12.08
CA TRP A 41 -5.37 4.97 -12.66
C TRP A 41 -3.85 4.84 -12.76
N ARG A 42 -3.15 5.93 -13.09
CA ARG A 42 -1.68 5.95 -13.12
C ARG A 42 -1.09 5.70 -11.73
N GLU A 43 -1.60 6.39 -10.71
CA GLU A 43 -1.13 6.22 -9.33
C GLU A 43 -1.45 4.83 -8.79
N VAL A 44 -2.66 4.31 -9.04
CA VAL A 44 -3.04 2.93 -8.72
C VAL A 44 -2.13 1.94 -9.43
N ALA A 45 -1.86 2.13 -10.72
CA ALA A 45 -1.00 1.24 -11.49
C ALA A 45 0.44 1.24 -10.95
N VAL A 46 1.02 2.42 -10.70
CA VAL A 46 2.37 2.55 -10.13
C VAL A 46 2.42 1.94 -8.73
N TYR A 47 1.41 2.19 -7.90
CA TYR A 47 1.30 1.64 -6.56
C TYR A 47 1.23 0.11 -6.58
N LEU A 48 0.33 -0.46 -7.37
CA LEU A 48 0.18 -1.92 -7.50
C LEU A 48 1.42 -2.55 -8.13
N LEU A 49 1.99 -1.95 -9.17
CA LEU A 49 3.17 -2.47 -9.85
C LEU A 49 4.38 -2.51 -8.91
N ARG A 50 4.63 -1.41 -8.19
CA ARG A 50 5.69 -1.34 -7.18
C ARG A 50 5.49 -2.45 -6.15
N ARG A 51 4.29 -2.58 -5.61
CA ARG A 51 3.95 -3.58 -4.61
C ARG A 51 4.12 -5.00 -5.14
N LEU A 52 3.61 -5.32 -6.33
CA LEU A 52 3.81 -6.61 -7.00
C LEU A 52 5.29 -6.93 -7.19
N LEU A 53 6.09 -5.97 -7.66
CA LEU A 53 7.53 -6.14 -7.84
C LEU A 53 8.27 -6.38 -6.51
N TRP A 54 7.88 -5.70 -5.44
CA TRP A 54 8.45 -5.96 -4.11
C TRP A 54 8.01 -7.32 -3.54
N SER A 55 6.71 -7.61 -3.57
CA SER A 55 6.12 -8.83 -3.02
C SER A 55 6.58 -10.08 -3.75
N PHE A 56 6.65 -10.08 -5.08
CA PHE A 56 7.04 -11.25 -5.87
C PHE A 56 8.49 -11.23 -6.34
N GLY A 57 9.15 -10.06 -6.38
CA GLY A 57 10.55 -9.97 -6.77
C GLY A 57 11.47 -10.00 -5.56
N PHE A 58 11.40 -8.96 -4.74
CA PHE A 58 12.37 -8.76 -3.66
C PHE A 58 12.23 -9.80 -2.53
N PHE A 59 11.06 -9.96 -1.93
CA PHE A 59 10.94 -10.79 -0.71
C PHE A 59 11.24 -12.27 -0.94
N PRO A 60 10.72 -12.94 -2.00
CA PRO A 60 11.01 -14.35 -2.23
C PRO A 60 12.50 -14.58 -2.53
N VAL A 61 13.12 -13.73 -3.37
CA VAL A 61 14.56 -13.76 -3.63
C VAL A 61 15.34 -13.56 -2.34
N PHE A 62 15.01 -12.50 -1.59
CA PHE A 62 15.72 -12.16 -0.36
C PHE A 62 15.67 -13.34 0.61
N ILE A 63 14.52 -13.95 0.85
CA ILE A 63 14.42 -15.13 1.74
C ILE A 63 15.20 -16.32 1.19
N ALA A 64 15.11 -16.59 -0.12
CA ALA A 64 15.79 -17.71 -0.76
C ALA A 64 17.31 -17.64 -0.64
N PHE A 65 17.90 -16.43 -0.57
CA PHE A 65 19.34 -16.23 -0.36
C PHE A 65 19.70 -16.01 1.11
N TRP A 66 18.90 -15.22 1.83
CA TRP A 66 19.19 -14.81 3.20
C TRP A 66 19.12 -15.99 4.17
N VAL A 67 18.12 -16.86 4.06
CA VAL A 67 17.98 -18.02 4.96
C VAL A 67 19.18 -18.95 4.84
N PRO A 68 19.59 -19.42 3.64
CA PRO A 68 20.80 -20.21 3.50
C PRO A 68 22.06 -19.48 3.97
N PHE A 69 22.16 -18.18 3.72
CA PHE A 69 23.32 -17.40 4.14
C PHE A 69 23.47 -17.31 5.66
N VAL A 70 22.36 -17.13 6.38
CA VAL A 70 22.33 -17.16 7.84
C VAL A 70 22.67 -18.55 8.37
N LEU A 71 22.12 -19.61 7.76
CA LEU A 71 22.43 -21.00 8.15
C LEU A 71 23.91 -21.35 7.91
N ALA A 72 24.52 -20.76 6.87
CA ALA A 72 25.95 -20.84 6.60
C ALA A 72 26.79 -19.92 7.49
N SER A 73 26.23 -19.36 8.57
CA SER A 73 26.92 -18.43 9.49
C SER A 73 27.56 -17.24 8.77
N PHE A 74 26.87 -16.71 7.75
CA PHE A 74 27.34 -15.62 6.90
C PHE A 74 28.62 -15.95 6.11
N ASN A 75 28.92 -17.24 5.90
CA ASN A 75 30.04 -17.67 5.07
C ASN A 75 29.56 -18.02 3.65
N PRO A 76 29.88 -17.20 2.63
CA PRO A 76 29.42 -17.43 1.26
C PRO A 76 30.05 -18.66 0.62
N VAL A 77 31.26 -19.06 1.04
CA VAL A 77 31.93 -20.25 0.51
C VAL A 77 31.19 -21.50 0.95
N VAL A 78 30.86 -21.60 2.24
CA VAL A 78 30.08 -22.72 2.78
C VAL A 78 28.72 -22.79 2.10
N MET A 79 28.02 -21.66 1.99
CA MET A 79 26.73 -21.60 1.29
C MET A 79 26.84 -22.11 -0.16
N ALA A 80 27.88 -21.70 -0.91
CA ALA A 80 28.09 -22.17 -2.27
C ALA A 80 28.44 -23.66 -2.32
N SER A 81 29.30 -24.13 -1.41
CA SER A 81 29.65 -25.56 -1.29
C SER A 81 28.44 -26.44 -1.01
N ASP A 82 27.44 -25.94 -0.28
CA ASP A 82 26.19 -26.65 -0.01
C ASP A 82 25.20 -26.58 -1.18
N LEU A 83 25.14 -25.44 -1.90
CA LEU A 83 24.20 -25.23 -3.01
C LEU A 83 24.64 -25.86 -4.34
N ILE A 84 25.94 -25.89 -4.63
CA ILE A 84 26.47 -26.42 -5.89
C ILE A 84 26.05 -27.89 -6.13
N PRO A 85 26.17 -28.81 -5.16
CA PRO A 85 25.73 -30.18 -5.32
C PRO A 85 24.24 -30.29 -5.66
N LEU A 86 23.38 -29.51 -5.00
CA LEU A 86 21.94 -29.49 -5.26
C LEU A 86 21.62 -29.06 -6.71
N LEU A 87 22.34 -28.05 -7.22
CA LEU A 87 22.19 -27.60 -8.60
C LEU A 87 22.67 -28.67 -9.59
N GLN A 88 23.78 -29.34 -9.30
CA GLN A 88 24.28 -30.43 -10.14
C GLN A 88 23.32 -31.62 -10.15
N GLU A 89 22.78 -32.00 -8.99
CA GLU A 89 21.78 -33.06 -8.88
C GLU A 89 20.51 -32.70 -9.67
N PHE A 90 20.02 -31.47 -9.56
CA PHE A 90 18.89 -30.98 -10.35
C PHE A 90 19.16 -31.04 -11.86
N VAL A 91 20.29 -30.52 -12.33
CA VAL A 91 20.65 -30.52 -13.76
C VAL A 91 20.80 -31.95 -14.30
N ASN A 92 21.35 -32.87 -13.50
CA ASN A 92 21.53 -34.25 -13.88
C ASN A 92 20.28 -35.13 -13.68
N SER A 93 19.22 -34.59 -13.06
CA SER A 93 17.98 -35.33 -12.80
C SER A 93 17.16 -35.53 -14.07
N ASN A 94 16.23 -36.50 -14.01
CA ASN A 94 15.34 -36.76 -15.14
C ASN A 94 14.30 -35.62 -15.33
N PRO A 95 13.67 -35.51 -16.51
CA PRO A 95 12.72 -34.43 -16.78
C PRO A 95 11.53 -34.36 -15.81
N GLU A 96 11.07 -35.50 -15.29
CA GLU A 96 9.95 -35.57 -14.34
C GLU A 96 10.30 -34.94 -12.99
N VAL A 97 11.49 -35.22 -12.46
CA VAL A 97 12.01 -34.63 -11.23
C VAL A 97 12.28 -33.14 -11.43
N GLN A 98 12.83 -32.74 -12.59
CA GLN A 98 13.03 -31.33 -12.91
C GLN A 98 11.70 -30.55 -12.91
N ALA A 99 10.68 -31.06 -13.61
CA ALA A 99 9.36 -30.43 -13.67
C ALA A 99 8.72 -30.32 -12.28
N THR A 100 8.82 -31.37 -11.47
CA THR A 100 8.30 -31.38 -10.10
C THR A 100 9.03 -30.36 -9.22
N THR A 101 10.35 -30.26 -9.33
CA THR A 101 11.17 -29.30 -8.59
C THR A 101 10.83 -27.86 -8.98
N ILE A 102 10.76 -27.55 -10.28
CA ILE A 102 10.37 -26.23 -10.77
C ILE A 102 8.96 -25.87 -10.29
N SER A 103 8.01 -26.80 -10.40
CA SER A 103 6.64 -26.59 -9.92
C SER A 103 6.62 -26.24 -8.43
N THR A 104 7.36 -26.99 -7.63
CA THR A 104 7.47 -26.76 -6.18
C THR A 104 8.10 -25.41 -5.87
N LEU A 105 9.18 -25.03 -6.58
CA LEU A 105 9.81 -23.73 -6.43
C LEU A 105 8.88 -22.58 -6.82
N VAL A 106 8.14 -22.70 -7.92
CA VAL A 106 7.17 -21.70 -8.36
C VAL A 106 6.03 -21.56 -7.35
N ILE A 107 5.52 -22.67 -6.81
CA ILE A 107 4.46 -22.65 -5.80
C ILE A 107 4.97 -22.01 -4.51
N ALA A 108 6.17 -22.36 -4.04
CA ALA A 108 6.78 -21.76 -2.86
C ALA A 108 7.01 -20.25 -3.06
N TRP A 109 7.53 -19.86 -4.21
CA TRP A 109 7.75 -18.46 -4.58
C TRP A 109 6.44 -17.67 -4.60
N ALA A 110 5.41 -18.20 -5.27
CA ALA A 110 4.10 -17.59 -5.33
C ALA A 110 3.47 -17.49 -3.93
N SER A 111 3.58 -18.53 -3.10
CA SER A 111 3.04 -18.55 -1.74
C SER A 111 3.66 -17.46 -0.86
N ILE A 112 4.99 -17.34 -0.87
CA ILE A 112 5.71 -16.26 -0.17
C ILE A 112 5.28 -14.91 -0.73
N GLY A 113 5.24 -14.76 -2.05
CA GLY A 113 4.86 -13.51 -2.69
C GLY A 113 3.44 -13.06 -2.35
N PHE A 114 2.46 -13.98 -2.37
CA PHE A 114 1.09 -13.70 -1.96
C PHE A 114 0.97 -13.34 -0.48
N PHE A 115 1.70 -14.04 0.39
CA PHE A 115 1.73 -13.69 1.81
C PHE A 115 2.17 -12.24 2.02
N PHE A 116 3.31 -11.85 1.44
CA PHE A 116 3.79 -10.48 1.55
C PHE A 116 2.86 -9.47 0.84
N LEU A 117 2.25 -9.83 -0.28
CA LEU A 117 1.30 -8.96 -0.97
C LEU A 117 0.11 -8.60 -0.07
N VAL A 118 -0.47 -9.59 0.61
CA VAL A 118 -1.60 -9.40 1.52
C VAL A 118 -1.17 -8.56 2.72
N PHE A 119 -0.05 -8.87 3.34
CA PHE A 119 0.47 -8.10 4.48
C PHE A 119 0.77 -6.65 4.11
N ASP A 120 1.42 -6.43 2.98
CA ASP A 120 1.71 -5.08 2.50
C ASP A 120 0.39 -4.33 2.25
N PHE A 121 -0.64 -4.99 1.69
CA PHE A 121 -1.99 -4.43 1.53
C PHE A 121 -2.65 -3.97 2.82
N VAL A 122 -2.46 -4.73 3.90
CA VAL A 122 -2.99 -4.38 5.22
C VAL A 122 -2.19 -3.23 5.86
N LEU A 123 -0.87 -3.26 5.77
CA LEU A 123 0.00 -2.29 6.47
C LEU A 123 0.06 -0.92 5.80
N THR A 124 -0.01 -0.89 4.47
CA THR A 124 0.01 0.36 3.70
C THR A 124 -1.23 0.39 2.82
N PRO A 125 -2.33 0.99 3.30
CA PRO A 125 -3.52 1.18 2.48
C PRO A 125 -3.28 2.28 1.44
N PHE A 126 -3.83 2.08 0.24
CA PHE A 126 -3.74 3.07 -0.85
C PHE A 126 -4.51 4.34 -0.47
N ARG A 127 -3.81 5.47 -0.41
CA ARG A 127 -4.47 6.79 -0.32
C ARG A 127 -4.86 7.24 -1.71
N SER A 128 -6.16 7.35 -1.95
CA SER A 128 -6.64 7.76 -3.27
C SER A 128 -6.42 9.27 -3.51
N PRO A 129 -6.00 9.69 -4.72
CA PRO A 129 -5.90 11.11 -5.07
C PRO A 129 -7.24 11.86 -4.97
N TYR A 130 -8.37 11.16 -5.14
CA TYR A 130 -9.70 11.73 -4.90
C TYR A 130 -9.93 12.17 -3.46
N GLN A 131 -9.44 11.41 -2.48
CA GLN A 131 -9.55 11.78 -1.07
C GLN A 131 -8.69 13.01 -0.78
N TYR A 132 -7.47 13.06 -1.35
CA TYR A 132 -6.59 14.20 -1.20
C TYR A 132 -7.19 15.50 -1.76
N GLU A 133 -7.70 15.49 -2.99
CA GLU A 133 -8.31 16.67 -3.61
C GLU A 133 -9.59 17.12 -2.87
N ALA A 134 -10.42 16.16 -2.44
CA ALA A 134 -11.58 16.47 -1.61
C ALA A 134 -11.19 17.11 -0.27
N ASP A 135 -10.15 16.61 0.39
CA ASP A 135 -9.71 17.15 1.68
C ASP A 135 -9.11 18.55 1.53
N VAL A 136 -8.37 18.83 0.45
CA VAL A 136 -7.86 20.18 0.14
C VAL A 136 -9.00 21.15 -0.13
N TYR A 137 -9.98 20.75 -0.94
CA TYR A 137 -11.16 21.58 -1.22
C TYR A 137 -11.97 21.85 0.05
N MET A 138 -12.24 20.83 0.88
CA MET A 138 -12.99 21.02 2.11
C MET A 138 -12.28 21.94 3.09
N ARG A 139 -10.94 21.91 3.19
CA ARG A 139 -10.17 22.89 3.99
C ARG A 139 -10.36 24.33 3.51
N SER A 140 -10.36 24.54 2.19
CA SER A 140 -10.61 25.88 1.63
C SER A 140 -12.06 26.33 1.83
N TRP A 141 -13.01 25.40 1.75
CA TRP A 141 -14.42 25.65 2.00
C TRP A 141 -14.67 26.00 3.47
N GLU A 142 -14.06 25.27 4.41
CA GLU A 142 -14.11 25.57 5.83
C GLU A 142 -13.57 26.97 6.13
N GLN A 143 -12.43 27.36 5.55
CA GLN A 143 -11.87 28.71 5.72
C GLN A 143 -12.83 29.80 5.25
N LEU A 144 -13.39 29.66 4.04
CA LEU A 144 -14.34 30.62 3.48
C LEU A 144 -15.65 30.71 4.26
N ASN A 145 -16.11 29.59 4.83
CA ASN A 145 -17.35 29.54 5.60
C ASN A 145 -17.13 29.96 7.08
N HIS A 146 -15.92 29.78 7.61
CA HIS A 146 -15.51 30.30 8.92
C HIS A 146 -15.37 31.83 8.88
N ASP A 147 -14.82 32.38 7.79
CA ASP A 147 -14.73 33.83 7.56
C ASP A 147 -16.11 34.50 7.34
N GLN A 148 -17.16 33.72 7.05
CA GLN A 148 -18.54 34.21 6.91
C GLN A 148 -19.34 34.20 8.22
N LEU A 149 -18.81 33.63 9.29
CA LEU A 149 -19.40 33.80 10.62
C LEU A 149 -18.94 35.17 11.12
N PRO A 150 -19.86 36.14 11.34
CA PRO A 150 -19.47 37.40 11.93
C PRO A 150 -18.82 37.10 13.28
N ASP A 151 -17.70 37.78 13.57
CA ASP A 151 -17.12 37.82 14.92
C ASP A 151 -18.28 38.02 15.90
N LYS A 152 -18.65 36.94 16.60
CA LYS A 152 -19.56 37.04 17.73
C LYS A 152 -18.73 37.69 18.83
N VAL A 153 -18.73 39.03 18.80
CA VAL A 153 -18.31 39.92 19.87
C VAL A 153 -19.09 39.61 21.13
#